data_AF-A0A3D2V334-F1
#
_entry.id   AF-A0A3D2V334-F1
#
_cell.length_a   1.000
_cell.length_b   1.000
_cell.length_c   1.000
_cell.angle_alpha   90.00
_cell.angle_beta   90.00
_cell.angle_gamma   90.00
#
_symmetry.space_group_name_H-M   'P 1'
#
loop_
_entity.id
_entity.type
_entity.pdbx_description
1 polymer ?
#
loop_
_entity_poly.entity_id
_entity_poly.type
_entity_poly.pdbx_seq_one_letter_code
_entity_poly.pdbx_strand_id
1 'polypeptide(L)'
;IASMLNWINRNYTKHILTLEDPIEFVYTEEQCLINQREIGMDVVDFSVAMKHAVREDPDIILVGEMRDEETFMTAIHAAETGHLVFGTIHASSAPTTIGRILDLFPEEMHNAIRSAIAFNMKGIIAQKLLPSIAEGVGRVPTVEVMTFSP
;
A
#
# COMPACT_ATOMS: atom_id res chain seq x y z
N ILE A 1 -8.60 0.33 -0.08
CA ILE A 1 -7.63 1.18 -0.79
C ILE A 1 -8.29 1.95 -1.92
N ALA A 2 -9.03 1.31 -2.84
CA ALA A 2 -9.62 2.00 -3.98
C ALA A 2 -10.46 3.25 -3.64
N SER A 3 -11.26 3.20 -2.58
CA SER A 3 -12.00 4.36 -2.09
C SER A 3 -11.10 5.53 -1.65
N MET A 4 -9.93 5.24 -1.08
CA MET A 4 -8.97 6.26 -0.63
C MET A 4 -8.28 6.92 -1.82
N LEU A 5 -7.81 6.13 -2.80
CA LEU A 5 -7.21 6.65 -4.02
C LEU A 5 -8.21 7.46 -4.84
N ASN A 6 -9.45 6.97 -4.97
CA ASN A 6 -10.50 7.71 -5.66
C ASN A 6 -10.88 9.00 -4.92
N TRP A 7 -10.86 9.01 -3.59
CA TRP A 7 -11.02 10.25 -2.84
C TRP A 7 -9.88 11.23 -3.13
N ILE A 8 -8.63 10.77 -3.20
CA ILE A 8 -7.51 11.64 -3.57
C ILE A 8 -7.68 12.19 -4.99
N ASN A 9 -8.02 11.33 -5.97
CA ASN A 9 -8.29 11.70 -7.36
C ASN A 9 -9.35 12.81 -7.49
N ARG A 10 -10.27 12.93 -6.54
CA ARG A 10 -11.33 13.95 -6.56
C ARG A 10 -10.95 15.25 -5.88
N ASN A 11 -9.94 15.24 -5.01
CA ASN A 11 -9.66 16.33 -4.08
C ASN A 11 -8.27 16.97 -4.29
N TYR A 12 -7.38 16.35 -5.07
CA TYR A 12 -6.02 16.83 -5.27
C TYR A 12 -5.57 16.68 -6.72
N THR A 13 -4.67 17.56 -7.16
CA THR A 13 -3.96 17.45 -8.45
C THR A 13 -2.61 16.78 -8.21
N LYS A 14 -2.56 15.47 -8.41
CA LYS A 14 -1.42 14.60 -8.08
C LYS A 14 -1.23 13.51 -9.13
N HIS A 15 -0.03 12.96 -9.24
CA HIS A 15 0.23 11.76 -10.03
C HIS A 15 0.12 10.51 -9.15
N ILE A 16 -0.85 9.65 -9.46
CA ILE A 16 -1.05 8.33 -8.83
C ILE A 16 -0.52 7.25 -9.77
N LEU A 17 0.45 6.48 -9.31
CA LEU A 17 0.94 5.29 -10.00
C LEU A 17 0.55 4.04 -9.21
N THR A 18 -0.02 3.04 -9.87
CA THR A 18 -0.39 1.77 -9.24
C THR A 18 0.31 0.60 -9.91
N LEU A 19 0.80 -0.34 -9.10
CA LEU A 19 1.44 -1.57 -9.50
C LEU A 19 0.62 -2.72 -8.89
N GLU A 20 -0.08 -3.48 -9.73
CA GLU A 20 -1.11 -4.44 -9.32
C GLU A 20 -0.95 -5.79 -10.04
N ASP A 21 -1.39 -6.88 -9.40
CA ASP A 21 -1.31 -8.25 -9.94
C ASP A 21 -2.58 -9.05 -9.56
N PRO A 22 -3.66 -9.01 -10.38
CA PRO A 22 -3.92 -8.11 -11.51
C PRO A 22 -4.53 -6.77 -11.04
N ILE A 23 -4.86 -5.87 -11.99
CA ILE A 23 -5.62 -4.64 -11.69
C ILE A 23 -7.05 -4.99 -11.25
N GLU A 24 -7.44 -4.60 -10.04
CA GLU A 24 -8.76 -4.94 -9.48
C GLU A 24 -9.82 -3.86 -9.76
N PHE A 25 -9.41 -2.59 -9.72
CA PHE A 25 -10.30 -1.44 -9.90
C PHE A 25 -9.69 -0.48 -10.91
N VAL A 26 -10.46 -0.16 -11.96
CA VAL A 26 -10.07 0.84 -12.95
C VAL A 26 -10.61 2.21 -12.54
N TYR A 27 -9.74 3.20 -12.41
CA TYR A 27 -10.13 4.56 -12.09
C TYR A 27 -10.43 5.35 -13.36
N THR A 28 -11.44 6.23 -13.29
CA THR A 28 -11.57 7.33 -14.25
C THR A 28 -10.83 8.52 -13.69
N GLU A 29 -9.91 9.09 -14.46
CA GLU A 29 -9.16 10.29 -14.08
C GLU A 29 -10.12 11.48 -13.87
N GLU A 30 -9.92 12.21 -12.76
CA GLU A 30 -10.68 13.43 -12.45
C GLU A 30 -9.73 14.62 -12.24
N GLN A 31 -9.07 14.71 -11.08
CA GLN A 31 -8.05 15.74 -10.81
C GLN A 31 -6.63 15.17 -10.85
N CYS A 32 -6.47 13.86 -10.67
CA CYS A 32 -5.19 13.18 -10.74
C CYS A 32 -4.91 12.62 -12.14
N LEU A 33 -3.62 12.60 -12.50
CA LEU A 33 -3.11 11.67 -13.51
C LEU A 33 -3.01 10.30 -12.86
N ILE A 34 -3.59 9.26 -13.47
CA ILE A 34 -3.59 7.90 -12.92
C ILE A 34 -3.00 6.93 -13.93
N ASN A 35 -1.82 6.41 -13.62
CA ASN A 35 -1.20 5.33 -14.37
C ASN A 35 -1.37 4.01 -13.60
N GLN A 36 -2.02 3.03 -14.21
CA GLN A 36 -2.13 1.68 -13.66
C GLN A 36 -1.30 0.69 -14.46
N ARG A 37 -0.53 -0.15 -13.78
CA ARG A 37 0.32 -1.17 -14.39
C ARG A 37 0.02 -2.53 -13.78
N GLU A 38 -0.33 -3.45 -14.65
CA GLU A 38 -0.48 -4.85 -14.31
C GLU A 38 0.84 -5.60 -14.46
N ILE A 39 1.25 -6.32 -13.42
CA ILE A 39 2.42 -7.18 -13.44
C ILE A 39 2.16 -8.36 -14.39
N GLY A 40 3.16 -8.68 -15.22
CA GLY A 40 3.08 -9.72 -16.25
C GLY A 40 2.46 -9.25 -17.57
N MET A 41 1.78 -8.09 -17.60
CA MET A 41 1.19 -7.52 -18.82
C MET A 41 1.87 -6.21 -19.24
N ASP A 42 1.89 -5.20 -18.36
CA ASP A 42 2.46 -3.89 -18.65
C ASP A 42 3.94 -3.80 -18.23
N VAL A 43 4.31 -4.56 -17.21
CA VAL A 43 5.67 -4.66 -16.68
C VAL A 43 5.96 -6.08 -16.22
N VAL A 44 7.22 -6.52 -16.31
CA VAL A 44 7.60 -7.92 -16.07
C VAL A 44 7.41 -8.37 -14.62
N ASP A 45 7.77 -7.53 -13.65
CA ASP A 45 7.74 -7.82 -12.22
C ASP A 45 7.70 -6.53 -11.39
N PHE A 46 7.44 -6.67 -10.08
CA PHE A 46 7.38 -5.55 -9.13
C PHE A 46 8.71 -4.80 -9.01
N SER A 47 9.85 -5.50 -9.06
CA SER A 47 11.18 -4.91 -8.89
C SER A 47 11.49 -3.92 -10.02
N VAL A 48 11.25 -4.30 -11.27
CA VAL A 48 11.38 -3.43 -12.44
C VAL A 48 10.38 -2.28 -12.39
N ALA A 49 9.13 -2.59 -12.00
CA ALA A 49 8.07 -1.60 -11.91
C ALA A 49 8.41 -0.49 -10.90
N MET A 50 8.86 -0.86 -9.71
CA MET A 50 9.24 0.08 -8.65
C MET A 50 10.48 0.91 -9.01
N LYS A 51 11.47 0.32 -9.70
CA LYS A 51 12.65 1.04 -10.18
C LYS A 51 12.29 2.14 -11.17
N HIS A 52 11.28 1.91 -12.02
CA HIS A 52 10.80 2.91 -12.96
C HIS A 52 9.85 3.91 -12.30
N ALA A 53 8.99 3.45 -11.38
CA ALA A 53 8.01 4.27 -10.65
C ALA A 53 8.63 5.55 -10.09
N VAL A 54 9.76 5.45 -9.38
CA VAL A 54 10.44 6.62 -8.77
C VAL A 54 10.98 7.64 -9.77
N ARG A 55 11.02 7.33 -11.07
CA ARG A 55 11.48 8.24 -12.14
C ARG A 55 10.34 8.82 -12.97
N GLU A 56 9.11 8.45 -12.66
CA GLU A 56 7.91 8.87 -13.37
C GLU A 56 7.22 10.05 -12.67
N ASP A 57 7.91 10.67 -11.72
CA ASP A 57 7.40 11.78 -10.93
C ASP A 57 6.03 11.48 -10.26
N PRO A 58 5.83 10.29 -9.62
CA PRO A 58 4.61 10.04 -8.87
C PRO A 58 4.59 10.87 -7.59
N ASP A 59 3.41 11.30 -7.17
CA ASP A 59 3.22 11.78 -5.81
C ASP A 59 2.79 10.62 -4.88
N ILE A 60 2.07 9.65 -5.46
CA ILE A 60 1.40 8.57 -4.75
C ILE A 60 1.66 7.26 -5.48
N ILE A 61 2.07 6.24 -4.73
CA ILE A 61 2.37 4.91 -5.27
C ILE A 61 1.50 3.88 -4.55
N LEU A 62 0.75 3.08 -5.29
CA LEU A 62 0.16 1.84 -4.78
C LEU A 62 1.05 0.66 -5.21
N VAL A 63 1.56 -0.06 -4.22
CA VAL A 63 2.21 -1.35 -4.41
C VAL A 63 1.26 -2.42 -3.91
N GLY A 64 0.71 -3.25 -4.80
CA GLY A 64 -0.33 -4.24 -4.50
C GLY A 64 -0.11 -4.99 -3.18
N GLU A 65 0.60 -6.13 -3.23
CA GLU A 65 0.96 -6.92 -2.05
C GLU A 65 2.47 -6.94 -1.83
N MET A 66 2.92 -6.58 -0.63
CA MET A 66 4.33 -6.59 -0.25
C MET A 66 4.70 -7.98 0.30
N ARG A 67 5.07 -8.90 -0.59
CA ARG A 67 5.34 -10.31 -0.27
C ARG A 67 6.78 -10.61 0.12
N ASP A 68 7.72 -9.74 -0.28
CA ASP A 68 9.14 -9.96 -0.13
C ASP A 68 9.89 -8.71 0.36
N GLU A 69 11.12 -8.94 0.79
CA GLU A 69 12.05 -7.92 1.28
C GLU A 69 12.26 -6.80 0.25
N GLU A 70 12.48 -7.14 -1.03
CA GLU A 70 12.81 -6.17 -2.07
C GLU A 70 11.65 -5.18 -2.31
N THR A 71 10.44 -5.70 -2.42
CA THR A 71 9.23 -4.91 -2.62
C THR A 71 8.98 -3.98 -1.42
N PHE A 72 9.10 -4.50 -0.20
CA PHE A 72 8.89 -3.70 1.02
C PHE A 72 9.97 -2.60 1.16
N MET A 73 11.24 -2.93 0.95
CA MET A 73 12.33 -1.95 1.03
C MET A 73 12.17 -0.84 0.00
N THR A 74 11.71 -1.18 -1.21
CA THR A 74 11.50 -0.16 -2.24
C THR A 74 10.33 0.76 -1.90
N ALA A 75 9.27 0.23 -1.29
CA ALA A 75 8.17 1.02 -0.75
C ALA A 75 8.63 1.98 0.37
N ILE A 76 9.48 1.51 1.30
CA ILE A 76 10.07 2.35 2.35
C ILE A 76 10.95 3.46 1.74
N HIS A 77 11.84 3.15 0.81
CA HIS A 77 12.68 4.16 0.16
C HIS A 77 11.86 5.21 -0.60
N ALA A 78 10.77 4.80 -1.24
CA ALA A 78 9.85 5.74 -1.87
C ALA A 78 9.18 6.63 -0.83
N ALA A 79 8.74 6.08 0.31
CA ALA A 79 8.18 6.88 1.41
C ALA A 79 9.19 7.87 2.01
N GLU A 80 10.45 7.46 2.18
CA GLU A 80 11.55 8.32 2.68
C GLU A 80 11.85 9.51 1.77
N THR A 81 11.67 9.32 0.46
CA THR A 81 11.86 10.37 -0.54
C THR A 81 10.63 11.28 -0.71
N GLY A 82 9.60 11.10 0.12
CA GLY A 82 8.45 12.00 0.23
C GLY A 82 7.18 11.53 -0.48
N HIS A 83 7.19 10.33 -1.08
CA HIS A 83 6.02 9.77 -1.75
C HIS A 83 5.02 9.23 -0.73
N LEU A 84 3.72 9.35 -1.02
CA LEU A 84 2.70 8.63 -0.26
C LEU A 84 2.56 7.22 -0.81
N VAL A 85 3.01 6.23 -0.04
CA VAL A 85 2.97 4.83 -0.47
C VAL A 85 1.83 4.08 0.21
N PHE A 86 1.00 3.43 -0.59
CA PHE A 86 0.01 2.45 -0.16
C PHE A 86 0.52 1.05 -0.47
N GLY A 87 0.30 0.11 0.45
CA GLY A 87 0.49 -1.30 0.15
C GLY A 87 -0.29 -2.21 1.08
N THR A 88 -0.34 -3.49 0.73
CA THR A 88 -1.05 -4.51 1.51
C THR A 88 -0.13 -5.61 1.99
N ILE A 89 -0.45 -6.15 3.17
CA ILE A 89 0.15 -7.35 3.76
C ILE A 89 -0.98 -8.18 4.38
N HIS A 90 -0.89 -9.50 4.25
CA HIS A 90 -1.80 -10.42 4.89
C HIS A 90 -1.52 -10.54 6.40
N ALA A 91 -2.23 -9.74 7.19
CA ALA A 91 -2.20 -9.76 8.65
C ALA A 91 -3.60 -9.66 9.24
N SER A 92 -3.78 -10.21 10.45
CA SER A 92 -5.09 -10.32 11.11
C SER A 92 -5.40 -9.15 12.06
N SER A 93 -4.45 -8.26 12.31
CA SER A 93 -4.55 -7.06 13.17
C SER A 93 -3.40 -6.12 12.89
N ALA A 94 -3.50 -4.86 13.29
CA ALA A 94 -2.44 -3.87 13.08
C ALA A 94 -1.11 -4.23 13.77
N PRO A 95 -1.08 -4.71 15.03
CA PRO A 95 0.17 -5.16 15.66
C PRO A 95 0.80 -6.35 14.94
N THR A 96 -0.01 -7.32 14.50
CA THR A 96 0.50 -8.49 13.76
C THR A 96 1.10 -8.12 12.41
N THR A 97 0.67 -7.01 11.79
CA THR A 97 1.26 -6.51 10.55
C THR A 97 2.73 -6.17 10.73
N ILE A 98 3.11 -5.58 11.88
CA ILE A 98 4.52 -5.28 12.19
C ILE A 98 5.33 -6.58 12.24
N GLY A 99 4.82 -7.61 12.90
CA GLY A 99 5.46 -8.92 12.94
C GLY A 99 5.64 -9.52 11.55
N ARG A 100 4.58 -9.50 10.72
CA ARG A 100 4.64 -9.97 9.33
C ARG A 100 5.66 -9.24 8.48
N ILE A 101 5.81 -7.93 8.67
CA ILE A 101 6.86 -7.17 7.98
C ILE A 101 8.23 -7.67 8.40
N LEU A 102 8.48 -7.84 9.71
CA LEU A 102 9.78 -8.30 10.21
C LEU A 102 10.12 -9.72 9.76
N ASP A 103 9.12 -10.59 9.60
CA ASP A 103 9.30 -11.95 9.10
C ASP A 103 9.84 -11.99 7.65
N LEU A 104 9.73 -10.88 6.89
CA LEU A 104 10.32 -10.77 5.55
C LEU A 104 11.84 -10.62 5.59
N PHE A 105 12.42 -10.25 6.73
CA PHE A 105 13.81 -9.84 6.86
C PHE A 105 14.60 -10.76 7.81
N PRO A 106 15.92 -10.93 7.57
CA PRO A 106 16.85 -11.50 8.53
C PRO A 106 16.84 -10.74 9.87
N GLU A 107 17.08 -11.46 10.98
CA GLU A 107 16.99 -10.91 12.34
C GLU A 107 17.92 -9.71 12.56
N GLU A 108 19.11 -9.72 11.95
CA GLU A 108 20.08 -8.63 12.01
C GLU A 108 19.54 -7.30 11.45
N MET A 109 18.54 -7.35 10.56
CA MET A 109 17.92 -6.16 9.97
C MET A 109 16.73 -5.64 10.78
N HIS A 110 16.19 -6.40 11.73
CA HIS A 110 14.96 -6.04 12.44
C HIS A 110 15.03 -4.68 13.12
N ASN A 111 16.19 -4.32 13.69
CA ASN A 111 16.37 -3.00 14.31
C ASN A 111 16.30 -1.85 13.28
N ALA A 112 16.90 -2.04 12.12
CA ALA A 112 16.84 -1.06 11.03
C ALA A 112 15.41 -0.92 10.50
N ILE A 113 14.71 -2.04 10.27
CA ILE A 113 13.33 -2.04 9.78
C ILE A 113 12.37 -1.40 10.79
N ARG A 114 12.51 -1.69 12.09
CA ARG A 114 11.71 -1.01 13.13
C ARG A 114 11.90 0.50 13.12
N SER A 115 13.14 0.95 12.93
CA SER A 115 13.46 2.38 12.82
C SER A 115 12.81 2.98 11.57
N ALA A 116 12.94 2.33 10.42
CA ALA A 116 12.33 2.78 9.17
C ALA A 116 10.80 2.85 9.25
N ILE A 117 10.14 1.85 9.87
CA ILE A 117 8.70 1.87 10.12
C ILE A 117 8.34 3.05 11.03
N ALA A 118 9.08 3.26 12.12
CA ALA A 118 8.79 4.35 13.06
C ALA A 118 8.89 5.75 12.40
N PHE A 119 9.82 5.94 11.46
CA PHE A 119 9.98 7.23 10.76
C PHE A 119 8.98 7.43 9.60
N ASN A 120 8.67 6.38 8.85
CA ASN A 120 7.97 6.52 7.57
C ASN A 120 6.49 6.11 7.62
N MET A 121 6.11 5.17 8.49
CA MET A 121 4.76 4.62 8.51
C MET A 121 3.75 5.66 9.02
N LYS A 122 2.65 5.87 8.29
CA LYS A 122 1.57 6.79 8.69
C LYS A 122 0.45 6.10 9.45
N GLY A 123 0.13 4.87 9.07
CA GLY A 123 -0.88 4.08 9.75
C GLY A 123 -1.03 2.69 9.17
N ILE A 124 -1.62 1.81 9.96
CA ILE A 124 -2.01 0.46 9.54
C ILE A 124 -3.52 0.34 9.75
N ILE A 125 -4.21 -0.07 8.68
CA ILE A 125 -5.64 -0.32 8.68
C ILE A 125 -5.85 -1.82 8.50
N ALA A 126 -6.21 -2.53 9.57
CA ALA A 126 -6.50 -3.95 9.51
C ALA A 126 -8.02 -4.16 9.40
N GLN A 127 -8.47 -4.83 8.35
CA GLN A 127 -9.88 -5.03 8.04
C GLN A 127 -10.27 -6.51 8.07
N LYS A 128 -11.44 -6.82 8.64
CA LYS A 128 -12.12 -8.11 8.50
C LYS A 128 -13.57 -7.92 8.12
N LEU A 129 -14.09 -8.77 7.24
CA LEU A 129 -15.51 -8.78 6.88
C LEU A 129 -16.26 -9.79 7.76
N LEU A 130 -17.29 -9.34 8.45
CA LEU A 130 -18.16 -10.19 9.28
C LEU A 130 -19.56 -10.27 8.67
N PRO A 131 -20.31 -11.36 8.90
CA PRO A 131 -21.74 -11.41 8.59
C PRO A 131 -22.49 -10.28 9.28
N SER A 132 -23.40 -9.61 8.56
CA SER A 132 -24.23 -8.57 9.16
C SER A 132 -25.37 -9.18 9.99
N ILE A 133 -25.80 -8.46 11.02
CA ILE A 133 -27.06 -8.73 11.73
C ILE A 133 -28.26 -7.99 11.14
N ALA A 134 -28.02 -7.03 10.24
CA ALA A 134 -29.07 -6.27 9.58
C ALA A 134 -29.63 -7.04 8.37
N GLU A 135 -30.96 -7.12 8.28
CA GLU A 135 -31.64 -7.78 7.18
C GLU A 135 -31.26 -7.16 5.82
N GLY A 136 -31.03 -8.00 4.81
CA GLY A 136 -30.63 -7.58 3.46
C GLY A 136 -29.17 -7.14 3.31
N VAL A 137 -28.40 -7.04 4.40
CA VAL A 137 -26.97 -6.70 4.35
C VAL A 137 -26.15 -7.98 4.50
N GLY A 138 -25.32 -8.33 3.50
CA GLY A 138 -24.55 -9.58 3.56
C GLY A 138 -23.40 -9.55 4.57
N ARG A 139 -22.50 -8.59 4.44
CA ARG A 139 -21.31 -8.45 5.30
C ARG A 139 -21.06 -6.99 5.65
N VAL A 140 -20.41 -6.76 6.79
CA VAL A 140 -19.93 -5.44 7.23
C VAL A 140 -18.44 -5.50 7.58
N PRO A 141 -17.66 -4.44 7.30
CA PRO A 141 -16.28 -4.39 7.71
C PRO A 141 -16.16 -4.07 9.20
N THR A 142 -15.26 -4.78 9.87
CA THR A 142 -14.64 -4.34 11.13
C THR A 142 -13.25 -3.83 10.80
N VAL A 143 -12.92 -2.65 11.31
CA VAL A 143 -11.70 -1.94 10.94
C VAL A 143 -10.97 -1.53 12.20
N GLU A 144 -9.76 -2.03 12.35
CA GLU A 144 -8.80 -1.61 13.37
C GLU A 144 -7.83 -0.62 12.71
N VAL A 145 -7.65 0.54 13.34
CA VAL A 145 -6.80 1.61 12.83
C VAL A 145 -5.71 1.92 13.85
N MET A 146 -4.47 1.72 13.45
CA MET A 146 -3.30 2.13 14.22
C MET A 146 -2.64 3.31 13.52
N THR A 147 -2.42 4.40 14.26
CA THR A 147 -1.72 5.60 13.81
C THR A 147 -0.37 5.70 14.52
N PHE A 148 0.64 6.24 13.85
CA PHE A 148 1.96 6.45 14.44
C PHE A 148 2.05 7.87 14.98
N SER A 149 1.96 8.01 16.31
CA SER A 149 2.20 9.27 17.02
C SER A 149 3.62 9.30 17.60
N PRO A 150 4.17 10.50 17.91
CA PRO A 150 5.41 10.62 18.68
C PRO A 150 5.32 9.96 20.07
#